data_AF-A0A951B3E1-F1
#
_entry.id   AF-A0A951B3E1-F1
#
_cell.length_a   1.000
_cell.length_b   1.000
_cell.length_c   1.000
_cell.angle_alpha   90.00
_cell.angle_beta   90.00
_cell.angle_gamma   90.00
#
_symmetry.space_group_name_H-M   'P 1'
#
loop_
_entity.id
_entity.type
_entity.pdbx_description
1 polymer ?
#
loop_
_entity_poly.entity_id
_entity_poly.type
_entity_poly.pdbx_seq_one_letter_code
_entity_poly.pdbx_strand_id
1 'polypeptide(L)'
;MGAAIVLAGIPILAQQAPKPKSQKEVEALQKVQAAAQTGNYDAEIQAINYVLENFADTEYKNMLLNMAVDAAQRKGDYAQTVAFGEQALQADPNNIITRVALAETIAQHTRENDLDKEQSLKKVDDYANKALELLKTASAPPSGIAPDKWPDFKKELTQQAHDALGLAAQLRKKYPEAIDHFKDGIASNPSAVCEAHLAKAYVDNKQYDDAISTADKVLAMNDAPPVVKQFAQQQKDAATKLKGAAK
;
A
#
# COMPACT_ATOMS: atom_id res chain seq x y z
N MET A 1 0.28 10.42 38.45
CA MET A 1 1.54 9.75 38.83
C MET A 1 2.15 9.18 37.56
N GLY A 2 3.31 9.69 37.17
CA GLY A 2 3.94 9.38 35.87
C GLY A 2 4.50 7.97 35.82
N ALA A 3 4.23 7.28 34.71
CA ALA A 3 4.91 6.03 34.39
C ALA A 3 6.17 6.36 33.58
N ALA A 4 7.31 6.35 34.26
CA ALA A 4 8.61 6.34 33.62
C ALA A 4 8.83 4.96 32.99
N ILE A 5 9.03 4.91 31.68
CA ILE A 5 9.45 3.70 30.97
C ILE A 5 10.94 3.50 31.28
N VAL A 6 11.25 2.48 32.09
CA VAL A 6 12.61 2.00 32.31
C VAL A 6 12.91 0.93 31.27
N LEU A 7 13.83 1.22 30.35
CA LEU A 7 14.39 0.23 29.42
C LEU A 7 15.69 -0.33 30.02
N ALA A 8 15.68 -1.61 30.38
CA ALA A 8 16.87 -2.35 30.77
C ALA A 8 17.53 -2.99 29.54
N GLY A 9 18.86 -3.02 29.53
CA GLY A 9 19.69 -3.10 28.33
C GLY A 9 19.90 -4.47 27.69
N ILE A 10 20.15 -4.43 26.38
CA ILE A 10 21.01 -5.34 25.61
C ILE A 10 21.86 -4.45 24.69
N PRO A 11 23.18 -4.67 24.55
CA PRO A 11 24.01 -3.88 23.67
C PRO A 11 23.85 -4.40 22.22
N ILE A 12 22.81 -3.92 21.54
CA ILE A 12 22.75 -3.90 20.08
C ILE A 12 23.15 -2.49 19.68
N LEU A 13 23.95 -2.32 18.62
CA LEU A 13 24.30 -1.03 18.00
C LEU A 13 23.06 -0.11 17.97
N ALA A 14 22.92 0.72 19.00
CA ALA A 14 21.70 1.46 19.24
C ALA A 14 21.71 2.64 18.27
N GLN A 15 20.96 2.53 17.18
CA GLN A 15 20.31 3.72 16.65
C GLN A 15 19.59 4.34 17.85
N GLN A 16 20.13 5.48 18.33
CA GLN A 16 19.55 6.16 19.47
C GLN A 16 18.10 6.46 19.11
N ALA A 17 17.16 6.01 19.95
CA ALA A 17 15.75 6.33 19.75
C ALA A 17 15.62 7.85 19.59
N PRO A 18 14.79 8.34 18.65
CA PRO A 18 14.64 9.76 18.40
C PRO A 18 14.28 10.48 19.69
N LYS A 19 14.83 11.69 19.88
CA LYS A 19 14.63 12.51 21.08
C LYS A 19 14.06 13.88 20.72
N PRO A 20 13.10 14.39 21.49
CA PRO A 20 12.60 15.74 21.29
C PRO A 20 13.68 16.75 21.69
N LYS A 21 13.77 17.83 20.93
CA LYS A 21 14.72 18.94 21.06
C LYS A 21 14.24 20.02 22.02
N SER A 22 12.94 20.08 22.31
CA SER A 22 12.37 21.08 23.21
C SER A 22 11.12 20.58 23.94
N GLN A 23 10.78 21.25 25.05
CA GLN A 23 9.52 20.98 25.77
C GLN A 23 8.28 21.24 24.90
N LYS A 24 8.34 22.26 24.02
CA LYS A 24 7.24 22.54 23.08
C LYS A 24 7.06 21.41 22.07
N GLU A 25 8.16 20.77 21.65
CA GLU A 25 8.09 19.60 20.78
C GLU A 25 7.49 18.40 21.50
N VAL A 26 7.84 18.19 22.77
CA VAL A 26 7.20 17.15 23.62
C VAL A 26 5.69 17.34 23.64
N GLU A 27 5.21 18.55 23.92
CA GLU A 27 3.78 18.86 23.95
C GLU A 27 3.10 18.66 22.59
N ALA A 28 3.78 19.01 21.50
CA ALA A 28 3.28 18.82 20.15
C ALA A 28 3.16 17.33 19.78
N LEU A 29 4.18 16.52 20.11
CA LEU A 29 4.17 15.07 19.90
C LEU A 29 3.10 14.38 20.77
N GLN A 30 2.87 14.85 22.00
CA GLN A 30 1.77 14.36 22.83
C GLN A 30 0.40 14.62 22.20
N LYS A 31 0.22 15.77 21.54
CA LYS A 31 -1.02 16.06 20.79
C LYS A 31 -1.20 15.14 19.58
N VAL A 32 -0.13 14.82 18.86
CA VAL A 32 -0.16 13.81 17.79
C VAL A 32 -0.64 12.48 18.34
N GLN A 33 -0.03 12.01 19.43
CA GLN A 33 -0.39 10.73 20.03
C GLN A 33 -1.83 10.71 20.56
N ALA A 34 -2.27 11.79 21.19
CA ALA A 34 -3.65 11.93 21.67
C ALA A 34 -4.64 11.91 20.50
N ALA A 35 -4.34 12.60 19.40
CA ALA A 35 -5.19 12.65 18.21
C ALA A 35 -5.29 11.27 17.54
N ALA A 36 -4.17 10.57 17.35
CA ALA A 36 -4.14 9.22 16.76
C ALA A 36 -5.00 8.21 17.54
N GLN A 37 -5.05 8.32 18.87
CA GLN A 37 -5.87 7.45 19.72
C GLN A 37 -7.39 7.65 19.56
N THR A 38 -7.82 8.79 19.02
CA THR A 38 -9.26 9.07 18.82
C THR A 38 -9.83 8.39 17.58
N GLY A 39 -8.98 7.92 16.65
CA GLY A 39 -9.39 7.49 15.31
C GLY A 39 -9.87 8.64 14.42
N ASN A 40 -9.69 9.90 14.83
CA ASN A 40 -9.96 11.08 14.01
C ASN A 40 -8.72 11.43 13.17
N TYR A 41 -8.70 10.91 11.94
CA TYR A 41 -7.56 11.09 11.02
C TYR A 41 -7.30 12.56 10.65
N ASP A 42 -8.33 13.41 10.59
CA ASP A 42 -8.13 14.85 10.32
C ASP A 42 -7.39 15.54 11.47
N ALA A 43 -7.76 15.23 12.71
CA ALA A 43 -7.10 15.77 13.90
C ALA A 43 -5.65 15.26 14.01
N GLU A 44 -5.42 13.99 13.66
CA GLU A 44 -4.08 13.40 13.64
C GLU A 44 -3.18 14.08 12.61
N ILE A 45 -3.63 14.20 11.36
CA ILE A 45 -2.89 14.86 10.29
C ILE A 45 -2.63 16.33 10.63
N GLN A 46 -3.60 17.04 11.21
CA GLN A 46 -3.41 18.41 11.66
C GLN A 46 -2.32 18.52 12.73
N ALA A 47 -2.31 17.62 13.72
CA ALA A 47 -1.29 17.60 14.76
C ALA A 47 0.10 17.25 14.19
N ILE A 48 0.17 16.32 13.23
CA ILE A 48 1.42 15.95 12.55
C ILE A 48 1.98 17.14 11.77
N ASN A 49 1.17 17.81 10.97
CA ASN A 49 1.59 18.99 10.21
C ASN A 49 2.10 20.08 11.15
N TYR A 50 1.42 20.30 12.27
CA TYR A 50 1.91 21.26 13.26
C TYR A 50 3.34 20.93 13.73
N VAL A 51 3.66 19.66 13.96
CA VAL A 51 5.03 19.26 14.34
C VAL A 51 6.01 19.51 13.18
N LEU A 52 5.67 19.05 11.98
CA LEU A 52 6.55 19.16 10.81
C LEU A 52 6.83 20.62 10.40
N GLU A 53 5.89 21.53 10.61
CA GLU A 53 6.03 22.95 10.30
C GLU A 53 6.81 23.74 11.37
N ASN A 54 6.66 23.37 12.65
CA ASN A 54 7.20 24.16 13.77
C ASN A 54 8.52 23.61 14.33
N PHE A 55 8.88 22.36 14.01
CA PHE A 55 10.10 21.68 14.50
C PHE A 55 10.85 21.04 13.33
N ALA A 56 11.46 21.87 12.48
CA ALA A 56 12.13 21.43 11.25
C ALA A 56 13.27 20.41 11.47
N ASP A 57 13.90 20.43 12.64
CA ASP A 57 14.98 19.52 13.05
C ASP A 57 14.49 18.33 13.89
N THR A 58 13.17 18.07 13.91
CA THR A 58 12.59 16.94 14.63
C THR A 58 13.17 15.60 14.15
N GLU A 59 13.64 14.80 15.10
CA GLU A 59 14.12 13.44 14.82
C GLU A 59 12.97 12.47 14.53
N TYR A 60 11.72 12.89 14.75
CA TYR A 60 10.53 12.08 14.54
C TYR A 60 9.95 12.19 13.12
N LYS A 61 10.58 12.96 12.22
CA LYS A 61 10.06 13.24 10.87
C LYS A 61 9.61 11.99 10.12
N ASN A 62 10.43 10.95 10.07
CA ASN A 62 10.10 9.69 9.38
C ASN A 62 8.89 8.99 9.99
N MET A 63 8.81 8.94 11.31
CA MET A 63 7.67 8.34 12.02
C MET A 63 6.38 9.12 11.74
N LEU A 64 6.45 10.45 11.83
CA LEU A 64 5.30 11.34 11.62
C LEU A 64 4.79 11.27 10.19
N LEU A 65 5.68 11.24 9.19
CA LEU A 65 5.29 11.10 7.79
C LEU A 65 4.65 9.73 7.52
N ASN A 66 5.16 8.64 8.10
CA ASN A 66 4.52 7.33 7.99
C ASN A 66 3.13 7.29 8.64
N MET A 67 2.96 7.95 9.79
CA MET A 67 1.64 8.09 10.42
C MET A 67 0.68 8.90 9.54
N ALA A 68 1.16 10.00 8.93
CA ALA A 68 0.34 10.82 8.03
C ALA A 68 -0.09 10.05 6.77
N VAL A 69 0.77 9.19 6.22
CA VAL A 69 0.42 8.29 5.12
C VAL A 69 -0.68 7.32 5.54
N ASP A 70 -0.55 6.61 6.66
CA ASP A 70 -1.59 5.68 7.14
C ASP A 70 -2.93 6.38 7.42
N ALA A 71 -2.89 7.53 8.11
CA ALA A 71 -4.08 8.32 8.39
C ALA A 71 -4.78 8.80 7.11
N ALA A 72 -4.01 9.29 6.12
CA ALA A 72 -4.56 9.72 4.83
C ALA A 72 -5.16 8.55 4.03
N GLN A 73 -4.49 7.38 4.03
CA GLN A 73 -4.99 6.17 3.38
C GLN A 73 -6.30 5.70 4.02
N ARG A 74 -6.37 5.64 5.36
CA ARG A 74 -7.58 5.23 6.08
C ARG A 74 -8.75 6.18 5.90
N LYS A 75 -8.46 7.46 5.69
CA LYS A 75 -9.46 8.48 5.32
C LYS A 75 -9.93 8.34 3.86
N GLY A 76 -9.20 7.61 3.02
CA GLY A 76 -9.42 7.57 1.57
C GLY A 76 -8.99 8.86 0.87
N ASP A 77 -8.12 9.65 1.50
CA ASP A 77 -7.60 10.90 0.93
C ASP A 77 -6.38 10.59 0.04
N TYR A 78 -6.68 10.32 -1.23
CA TYR A 78 -5.68 10.03 -2.27
C TYR A 78 -4.59 11.11 -2.35
N ALA A 79 -4.99 12.38 -2.39
CA ALA A 79 -4.06 13.49 -2.60
C ALA A 79 -3.08 13.63 -1.44
N GLN A 80 -3.58 13.53 -0.20
CA GLN A 80 -2.72 13.57 0.99
C GLN A 80 -1.84 12.33 1.10
N THR A 81 -2.35 11.15 0.75
CA THR A 81 -1.56 9.91 0.73
C THR A 81 -0.34 10.07 -0.17
N VAL A 82 -0.54 10.57 -1.40
CA VAL A 82 0.55 10.79 -2.36
C VAL A 82 1.52 11.86 -1.84
N ALA A 83 1.01 12.99 -1.36
CA ALA A 83 1.84 14.09 -0.88
C ALA A 83 2.73 13.69 0.32
N PHE A 84 2.14 13.07 1.35
CA PHE A 84 2.91 12.61 2.52
C PHE A 84 3.82 11.44 2.17
N GLY A 85 3.40 10.53 1.28
CA GLY A 85 4.22 9.41 0.86
C GLY A 85 5.46 9.88 0.11
N GLU A 86 5.34 10.85 -0.80
CA GLU A 86 6.49 11.43 -1.49
C GLU A 86 7.45 12.11 -0.51
N GLN A 87 6.94 12.84 0.49
CA GLN A 87 7.77 13.40 1.56
C GLN A 87 8.46 12.31 2.41
N ALA A 88 7.76 11.22 2.72
CA ALA A 88 8.32 10.08 3.44
C ALA A 88 9.45 9.41 2.64
N LEU A 89 9.29 9.25 1.32
CA LEU A 89 10.34 8.70 0.45
C LEU A 89 11.53 9.64 0.26
N GLN A 90 11.33 10.95 0.34
CA GLN A 90 12.45 11.91 0.37
C GLN A 90 13.25 11.78 1.67
N ALA A 91 12.58 11.52 2.80
CA ALA A 91 13.21 11.42 4.10
C ALA A 91 13.82 10.02 4.38
N ASP A 92 13.20 8.97 3.85
CA ASP A 92 13.72 7.60 3.82
C ASP A 92 13.52 6.98 2.42
N PRO A 93 14.52 7.11 1.54
CA PRO A 93 14.50 6.50 0.23
C PRO A 93 14.53 4.97 0.23
N ASN A 94 14.51 4.27 1.37
CA ASN A 94 14.40 2.81 1.41
C ASN A 94 13.13 2.34 2.11
N ASN A 95 12.19 3.24 2.39
CA ASN A 95 10.90 2.88 2.98
C ASN A 95 10.07 2.03 1.99
N ILE A 96 10.05 0.72 2.23
CA ILE A 96 9.37 -0.27 1.38
C ILE A 96 7.85 -0.10 1.48
N ILE A 97 7.34 0.07 2.71
CA ILE A 97 5.91 0.13 3.00
C ILE A 97 5.29 1.32 2.27
N THR A 98 5.89 2.51 2.38
CA THR A 98 5.39 3.71 1.68
C THR A 98 5.45 3.56 0.17
N ARG A 99 6.45 2.88 -0.39
CA ARG A 99 6.50 2.63 -1.84
C ARG A 99 5.34 1.79 -2.32
N VAL A 100 5.07 0.69 -1.62
CA VAL A 100 3.93 -0.18 -1.96
C VAL A 100 2.63 0.59 -1.84
N ALA A 101 2.43 1.30 -0.72
CA ALA A 101 1.28 2.17 -0.50
C ALA A 101 1.07 3.18 -1.64
N LEU A 102 2.13 3.86 -2.08
CA LEU A 102 2.05 4.82 -3.19
C LEU A 102 1.75 4.14 -4.53
N ALA A 103 2.40 3.01 -4.84
CA ALA A 103 2.16 2.27 -6.06
C ALA A 103 0.69 1.85 -6.18
N GLU A 104 0.15 1.24 -5.12
CA GLU A 104 -1.27 0.83 -5.07
C GLU A 104 -2.21 2.02 -5.18
N THR A 105 -1.96 3.06 -4.38
CA THR A 105 -2.81 4.25 -4.33
C THR A 105 -2.89 4.92 -5.70
N ILE A 106 -1.76 5.10 -6.38
CA ILE A 106 -1.71 5.68 -7.72
C ILE A 106 -2.36 4.76 -8.75
N ALA A 107 -2.09 3.45 -8.71
CA ALA A 107 -2.66 2.49 -9.66
C ALA A 107 -4.19 2.42 -9.59
N GLN A 108 -4.77 2.45 -8.39
CA GLN A 108 -6.22 2.39 -8.17
C GLN A 108 -6.97 3.66 -8.59
N HIS A 109 -6.29 4.81 -8.53
CA HIS A 109 -6.90 6.12 -8.80
C HIS A 109 -6.63 6.65 -10.21
N THR A 110 -5.60 6.14 -10.90
CA THR A 110 -5.33 6.50 -12.30
C THR A 110 -6.44 5.97 -13.21
N ARG A 111 -6.96 6.82 -14.10
CA ARG A 111 -8.01 6.50 -15.06
C ARG A 111 -7.48 6.56 -16.49
N GLU A 112 -8.19 5.86 -17.39
CA GLU A 112 -7.81 5.74 -18.81
C GLU A 112 -7.66 7.09 -19.54
N ASN A 113 -8.45 8.09 -19.11
CA ASN A 113 -8.53 9.41 -19.74
C ASN A 113 -7.81 10.52 -18.97
N ASP A 114 -7.03 10.19 -17.93
CA ASP A 114 -6.26 11.19 -17.18
C ASP A 114 -5.15 11.78 -18.07
N LEU A 115 -4.98 13.10 -18.02
CA LEU A 115 -3.97 13.81 -18.80
C LEU A 115 -2.55 13.37 -18.42
N ASP A 116 -2.35 13.02 -17.16
CA ASP A 116 -1.10 12.57 -16.57
C ASP A 116 -1.02 11.04 -16.43
N LYS A 117 -1.93 10.27 -17.06
CA LYS A 117 -2.00 8.80 -16.95
C LYS A 117 -0.62 8.15 -17.03
N GLU A 118 0.13 8.39 -18.10
CA GLU A 118 1.42 7.72 -18.28
C GLU A 118 2.47 8.17 -17.26
N GLN A 119 2.41 9.41 -16.79
CA GLN A 119 3.29 9.88 -15.71
C GLN A 119 2.96 9.15 -14.39
N SER A 120 1.67 9.01 -14.07
CA SER A 120 1.20 8.28 -12.90
C SER A 120 1.58 6.81 -12.97
N LEU A 121 1.37 6.14 -14.11
CA LEU A 121 1.74 4.74 -14.28
C LEU A 121 3.26 4.52 -14.23
N LYS A 122 4.08 5.47 -14.68
CA LYS A 122 5.55 5.41 -14.47
C LYS A 122 5.92 5.48 -12.99
N LYS A 123 5.21 6.26 -12.17
CA LYS A 123 5.41 6.26 -10.72
C LYS A 123 5.03 4.92 -10.10
N VAL A 124 3.94 4.30 -10.55
CA VAL A 124 3.57 2.94 -10.14
C VAL A 124 4.71 1.96 -10.43
N ASP A 125 5.22 1.97 -11.67
CA ASP A 125 6.32 1.10 -12.08
C ASP A 125 7.57 1.33 -11.21
N ASP A 126 7.97 2.58 -11.00
CA ASP A 126 9.15 2.93 -10.19
C ASP A 126 9.01 2.46 -8.74
N TYR A 127 7.91 2.84 -8.08
CA TYR A 127 7.70 2.51 -6.67
C TYR A 127 7.54 1.01 -6.43
N ALA A 128 6.73 0.32 -7.24
CA ALA A 128 6.51 -1.11 -7.08
C ALA A 128 7.77 -1.93 -7.37
N ASN A 129 8.47 -1.67 -8.49
CA ASN A 129 9.71 -2.38 -8.80
C ASN A 129 10.79 -2.10 -7.75
N LYS A 130 10.90 -0.86 -7.27
CA LYS A 130 11.88 -0.55 -6.23
C LYS A 130 11.55 -1.23 -4.90
N ALA A 131 10.27 -1.32 -4.54
CA ALA A 131 9.84 -2.08 -3.36
C ALA A 131 10.21 -3.57 -3.50
N LEU A 132 9.92 -4.18 -4.66
CA LEU A 132 10.25 -5.58 -4.95
C LEU A 132 11.77 -5.84 -4.91
N GLU A 133 12.59 -4.90 -5.39
CA GLU A 133 14.05 -4.98 -5.25
C GLU A 133 14.50 -4.98 -3.79
N LEU A 134 14.00 -4.03 -3.00
CA LEU A 134 14.37 -3.88 -1.59
C LEU A 134 13.93 -5.10 -0.76
N LEU A 135 12.74 -5.65 -1.05
CA LEU A 135 12.19 -6.83 -0.38
C LEU A 135 13.06 -8.07 -0.53
N LYS A 136 13.78 -8.23 -1.65
CA LYS A 136 14.72 -9.35 -1.87
C LYS A 136 15.86 -9.36 -0.86
N THR A 137 16.32 -8.19 -0.42
CA THR A 137 17.46 -8.04 0.48
C THR A 137 17.07 -7.71 1.92
N ALA A 138 15.80 -7.40 2.19
CA ALA A 138 15.34 -6.99 3.51
C ALA A 138 15.25 -8.17 4.49
N SER A 139 16.30 -8.32 5.31
CA SER A 139 16.41 -9.35 6.34
C SER A 139 15.80 -8.92 7.68
N ALA A 140 15.96 -7.65 8.07
CA ALA A 140 15.41 -7.09 9.30
C ALA A 140 14.03 -6.44 9.06
N PRO A 141 13.08 -6.56 10.01
CA PRO A 141 11.82 -5.82 9.95
C PRO A 141 12.06 -4.31 10.09
N PRO A 142 11.21 -3.48 9.45
CA PRO A 142 11.04 -2.08 9.83
C PRO A 142 10.59 -1.93 11.30
N SER A 143 10.89 -0.77 11.90
CA SER A 143 10.42 -0.42 13.24
C SER A 143 8.90 -0.57 13.37
N GLY A 144 8.46 -1.19 14.46
CA GLY A 144 7.03 -1.45 14.73
C GLY A 144 6.53 -2.80 14.21
N ILE A 145 7.33 -3.54 13.43
CA ILE A 145 6.98 -4.87 12.94
C ILE A 145 7.74 -5.92 13.74
N ALA A 146 7.00 -6.87 14.33
CA ALA A 146 7.61 -7.95 15.08
C ALA A 146 8.42 -8.88 14.13
N PRO A 147 9.64 -9.30 14.51
CA PRO A 147 10.50 -10.11 13.64
C PRO A 147 9.86 -11.41 13.13
N ASP A 148 8.99 -12.04 13.93
CA ASP A 148 8.26 -13.25 13.56
C ASP A 148 7.16 -13.00 12.52
N LYS A 149 6.65 -11.76 12.41
CA LYS A 149 5.63 -11.37 11.42
C LYS A 149 6.23 -10.89 10.11
N TRP A 150 7.50 -10.51 10.11
CA TRP A 150 8.15 -9.93 8.94
C TRP A 150 8.12 -10.81 7.69
N PRO A 151 8.38 -12.14 7.76
CA PRO A 151 8.37 -12.98 6.57
C PRO A 151 7.02 -12.98 5.84
N ASP A 152 5.91 -13.04 6.57
CA ASP A 152 4.58 -13.03 5.97
C ASP A 152 4.19 -11.63 5.49
N PHE A 153 4.55 -10.60 6.24
CA PHE A 153 4.32 -9.22 5.79
C PHE A 153 5.10 -8.88 4.51
N LYS A 154 6.31 -9.45 4.30
CA LYS A 154 7.01 -9.34 3.01
C LYS A 154 6.25 -9.97 1.86
N LYS A 155 5.58 -11.11 2.08
CA LYS A 155 4.76 -11.76 1.04
C LYS A 155 3.56 -10.90 0.68
N GLU A 156 2.92 -10.30 1.68
CA GLU A 156 1.82 -9.34 1.50
C GLU A 156 2.27 -8.13 0.69
N LEU A 157 3.36 -7.46 1.09
CA LEU A 157 3.93 -6.33 0.35
C LEU A 157 4.34 -6.69 -1.08
N THR A 158 4.87 -7.91 -1.28
CA THR A 158 5.21 -8.43 -2.62
C THR A 158 3.95 -8.61 -3.46
N GLN A 159 2.88 -9.16 -2.89
CA GLN A 159 1.60 -9.31 -3.59
C GLN A 159 1.01 -7.96 -3.98
N GLN A 160 0.99 -7.00 -3.07
CA GLN A 160 0.46 -5.65 -3.27
C GLN A 160 1.24 -4.90 -4.37
N ALA A 161 2.57 -4.98 -4.35
CA ALA A 161 3.40 -4.38 -5.40
C ALA A 161 3.11 -4.99 -6.79
N HIS A 162 2.95 -6.31 -6.86
CA HIS A 162 2.58 -7.00 -8.09
C HIS A 162 1.15 -6.65 -8.55
N ASP A 163 0.19 -6.51 -7.64
CA ASP A 163 -1.18 -6.07 -7.97
C ASP A 163 -1.18 -4.66 -8.58
N ALA A 164 -0.41 -3.73 -8.00
CA ALA A 164 -0.24 -2.38 -8.54
C ALA A 164 0.35 -2.39 -9.96
N LEU A 165 1.40 -3.20 -10.21
CA LEU A 165 1.99 -3.38 -11.54
C LEU A 165 0.99 -3.99 -12.52
N GLY A 166 0.20 -4.98 -12.09
CA GLY A 166 -0.85 -5.60 -12.90
C GLY A 166 -1.92 -4.59 -13.31
N LEU A 167 -2.38 -3.76 -12.38
CA LEU A 167 -3.33 -2.67 -12.66
C LEU A 167 -2.77 -1.65 -13.66
N ALA A 168 -1.51 -1.26 -13.51
CA ALA A 168 -0.84 -0.35 -14.44
C ALA A 168 -0.70 -0.96 -15.85
N ALA A 169 -0.28 -2.22 -15.95
CA ALA A 169 -0.20 -2.94 -17.22
C ALA A 169 -1.58 -3.07 -17.89
N GLN A 170 -2.63 -3.34 -17.10
CA GLN A 170 -3.99 -3.43 -17.58
C GLN A 170 -4.51 -2.10 -18.15
N LEU A 171 -4.23 -0.97 -17.47
CA LEU A 171 -4.55 0.38 -17.99
C LEU A 171 -3.78 0.71 -19.28
N ARG A 172 -2.56 0.17 -19.44
CA ARG A 172 -1.80 0.25 -20.69
C ARG A 172 -2.25 -0.76 -21.75
N LYS A 173 -3.30 -1.56 -21.48
CA LYS A 173 -3.81 -2.63 -22.35
C LYS A 173 -2.79 -3.72 -22.67
N LYS A 174 -1.81 -3.88 -21.79
CA LYS A 174 -0.80 -4.93 -21.84
C LYS A 174 -1.28 -6.13 -21.04
N TYR A 175 -2.35 -6.75 -21.51
CA TYR A 175 -3.08 -7.76 -20.74
C TYR A 175 -2.25 -9.01 -20.38
N PRO A 176 -1.36 -9.53 -21.25
CA PRO A 176 -0.47 -10.62 -20.86
C PRO A 176 0.45 -10.25 -19.68
N GLU A 177 1.05 -9.06 -19.71
CA GLU A 177 1.91 -8.57 -18.61
C GLU A 177 1.11 -8.38 -17.31
N ALA A 178 -0.12 -7.87 -17.41
CA ALA A 178 -1.02 -7.76 -16.26
C ALA A 178 -1.34 -9.12 -15.62
N ILE A 179 -1.64 -10.12 -16.46
CA ILE A 179 -1.91 -11.50 -16.00
C ILE A 179 -0.71 -12.08 -15.26
N ASP A 180 0.50 -11.90 -15.78
CA ASP A 180 1.73 -12.41 -15.15
C ASP A 180 1.95 -11.75 -13.78
N HIS A 181 1.80 -10.42 -13.70
CA HIS A 181 1.91 -9.72 -12.42
C HIS A 181 0.87 -10.15 -11.39
N PHE A 182 -0.41 -10.27 -11.76
CA PHE A 182 -1.42 -10.75 -10.81
C PHE A 182 -1.12 -12.17 -10.32
N LYS A 183 -0.68 -13.07 -11.22
CA LYS A 183 -0.26 -14.43 -10.84
C LYS A 183 0.91 -14.45 -9.88
N ASP A 184 1.94 -13.66 -10.14
CA ASP A 184 3.10 -13.53 -9.25
C ASP A 184 2.68 -13.03 -7.86
N GLY A 185 1.78 -12.05 -7.82
CA GLY A 185 1.23 -11.54 -6.57
C GLY A 185 0.46 -12.60 -5.78
N ILE A 186 -0.48 -13.31 -6.43
CA ILE A 186 -1.27 -14.38 -5.81
C ILE A 186 -0.38 -15.54 -5.32
N ALA A 187 0.67 -15.87 -6.07
CA ALA A 187 1.63 -16.90 -5.68
C ALA A 187 2.43 -16.50 -4.43
N SER A 188 2.70 -15.21 -4.24
CA SER A 188 3.35 -14.68 -3.04
C SER A 188 2.42 -14.72 -1.83
N ASN A 189 1.21 -14.17 -1.97
CA ASN A 189 0.20 -14.13 -0.92
C ASN A 189 -1.21 -14.25 -1.55
N PRO A 190 -2.04 -15.25 -1.18
CA PRO A 190 -3.40 -15.35 -1.70
C PRO A 190 -4.23 -14.10 -1.42
N SER A 191 -4.95 -13.60 -2.43
CA SER A 191 -5.75 -12.37 -2.31
C SER A 191 -6.97 -12.42 -3.21
N ALA A 192 -8.16 -12.32 -2.61
CA ALA A 192 -9.43 -12.25 -3.36
C ALA A 192 -9.49 -11.04 -4.30
N VAL A 193 -8.89 -9.92 -3.89
CA VAL A 193 -8.83 -8.69 -4.69
C VAL A 193 -7.98 -8.92 -5.94
N CYS A 194 -6.75 -9.44 -5.76
CA CYS A 194 -5.83 -9.71 -6.85
C CYS A 194 -6.40 -10.78 -7.82
N GLU A 195 -7.05 -11.83 -7.30
CA GLU A 195 -7.76 -12.83 -8.12
C GLU A 195 -8.90 -12.21 -8.94
N ALA A 196 -9.64 -11.26 -8.36
CA ALA A 196 -10.70 -10.56 -9.10
C ALA A 196 -10.13 -9.64 -10.19
N HIS A 197 -8.99 -8.98 -9.95
CA HIS A 197 -8.26 -8.25 -10.98
C HIS A 197 -7.75 -9.18 -12.09
N LEU A 198 -7.22 -10.36 -11.73
CA LEU A 198 -6.81 -11.38 -12.70
C LEU A 198 -7.99 -11.85 -13.57
N ALA A 199 -9.17 -12.07 -12.98
CA ALA A 199 -10.36 -12.42 -13.75
C ALA A 199 -10.69 -11.34 -14.80
N LYS A 200 -10.61 -10.05 -14.43
CA LYS A 200 -10.79 -8.94 -15.39
C LYS A 200 -9.70 -8.95 -16.47
N ALA A 201 -8.44 -9.15 -16.11
CA ALA A 201 -7.35 -9.18 -17.07
C ALA A 201 -7.52 -10.31 -18.10
N TYR A 202 -8.02 -11.47 -17.67
CA TYR A 202 -8.40 -12.55 -18.58
C TYR A 202 -9.57 -12.18 -19.51
N VAL A 203 -10.60 -11.47 -19.02
CA VAL A 203 -11.68 -10.94 -19.89
C VAL A 203 -11.09 -10.06 -20.98
N ASP A 204 -10.26 -9.10 -20.59
CA ASP A 204 -9.67 -8.13 -21.51
C ASP A 204 -8.71 -8.82 -22.51
N ASN A 205 -8.00 -9.86 -22.08
CA ASN A 205 -7.15 -10.69 -22.94
C ASN A 205 -7.92 -11.74 -23.76
N LYS A 206 -9.25 -11.74 -23.70
CA LYS A 206 -10.14 -12.70 -24.39
C LYS A 206 -9.98 -14.17 -23.96
N GLN A 207 -9.38 -14.41 -22.80
CA GLN A 207 -9.27 -15.72 -22.18
C GLN A 207 -10.52 -16.00 -21.33
N TYR A 208 -11.66 -16.14 -21.98
CA TYR A 208 -12.96 -16.15 -21.29
C TYR A 208 -13.16 -17.35 -20.34
N ASP A 209 -12.59 -18.50 -20.66
CA ASP A 209 -12.67 -19.68 -19.78
C ASP A 209 -11.85 -19.50 -18.49
N ASP A 210 -10.64 -18.95 -18.61
CA ASP A 210 -9.80 -18.61 -17.46
C ASP A 210 -10.46 -17.51 -16.61
N ALA A 211 -11.08 -16.52 -17.24
CA ALA A 211 -11.83 -15.47 -16.55
C ALA A 211 -12.99 -16.02 -15.71
N ILE A 212 -13.82 -16.89 -16.29
CA ILE A 212 -14.95 -17.52 -15.59
C ILE A 212 -14.46 -18.37 -14.43
N SER A 213 -13.46 -19.22 -14.66
CA SER A 213 -12.91 -20.08 -13.62
C SER A 213 -12.30 -19.28 -12.47
N THR A 214 -11.57 -18.21 -12.78
CA THR A 214 -10.95 -17.33 -11.77
C THR A 214 -12.00 -16.57 -10.97
N ALA A 215 -13.02 -16.01 -11.63
CA ALA A 215 -14.13 -15.35 -10.94
C ALA A 215 -14.90 -16.31 -10.01
N ASP A 216 -15.12 -17.56 -10.44
CA ASP A 216 -15.77 -18.58 -9.59
C ASP A 216 -14.98 -18.89 -8.32
N LYS A 217 -13.64 -18.90 -8.39
CA LYS A 217 -12.80 -19.04 -7.19
C LYS A 217 -13.06 -17.91 -6.20
N VAL A 218 -13.09 -16.66 -6.66
CA VAL A 218 -13.36 -15.49 -5.79
C VAL A 218 -14.74 -15.57 -5.14
N LEU A 219 -15.76 -15.99 -5.89
CA LEU A 219 -17.13 -16.13 -5.38
C LEU A 219 -17.23 -17.21 -4.28
N ALA A 220 -16.43 -18.27 -4.40
CA ALA A 220 -16.37 -19.37 -3.44
C ALA A 220 -15.54 -19.07 -2.18
N MET A 221 -14.74 -18.00 -2.15
CA MET A 221 -13.97 -17.60 -0.96
C MET A 221 -14.90 -17.08 0.13
N ASN A 222 -14.81 -17.64 1.34
CA ASN A 222 -15.69 -17.26 2.46
C ASN A 222 -15.41 -15.85 3.00
N ASP A 223 -14.16 -15.43 2.94
CA ASP A 223 -13.62 -14.18 3.48
C ASP A 223 -13.48 -13.06 2.45
N ALA A 224 -13.80 -13.32 1.17
CA ALA A 224 -13.77 -12.29 0.14
C ALA A 224 -14.82 -11.19 0.43
N PRO A 225 -14.44 -9.89 0.44
CA PRO A 225 -15.36 -8.80 0.69
C PRO A 225 -16.53 -8.77 -0.30
N PRO A 226 -17.75 -8.36 0.10
CA PRO A 226 -18.92 -8.33 -0.79
C PRO A 226 -18.69 -7.55 -2.08
N VAL A 227 -17.98 -6.42 -2.02
CA VAL A 227 -17.65 -5.60 -3.21
C VAL A 227 -16.74 -6.35 -4.19
N VAL A 228 -15.81 -7.16 -3.68
CA VAL A 228 -14.89 -7.97 -4.49
C VAL A 228 -15.66 -9.11 -5.16
N LYS A 229 -16.56 -9.78 -4.43
CA LYS A 229 -17.46 -10.79 -4.99
C LYS A 229 -18.35 -10.22 -6.09
N GLN A 230 -18.94 -9.04 -5.86
CA GLN A 230 -19.76 -8.37 -6.86
C GLN A 230 -18.96 -8.07 -8.13
N PHE A 231 -17.74 -7.55 -7.97
CA PHE A 231 -16.85 -7.29 -9.11
C PHE A 231 -16.47 -8.57 -9.86
N ALA A 232 -16.13 -9.65 -9.16
CA ALA A 232 -15.85 -10.95 -9.78
C ALA A 232 -17.07 -11.49 -10.54
N GLN A 233 -18.27 -11.37 -9.99
CA GLN A 233 -19.52 -11.75 -10.67
C GLN A 233 -19.70 -10.96 -11.98
N GLN A 234 -19.41 -9.65 -11.98
CA GLN A 234 -19.47 -8.83 -13.20
C GLN A 234 -18.49 -9.34 -14.27
N GLN A 235 -17.27 -9.74 -13.88
CA GLN A 235 -16.29 -10.28 -14.84
C GLN A 235 -16.73 -11.65 -15.39
N LYS A 236 -17.31 -12.51 -14.55
CA LYS A 236 -17.90 -13.79 -14.98
C LYS A 236 -19.01 -13.60 -16.01
N ASP A 237 -19.92 -12.66 -15.75
CA ASP A 237 -21.05 -12.37 -16.64
C ASP A 237 -20.55 -11.78 -17.98
N ALA A 238 -19.57 -10.88 -17.92
CA ALA A 238 -18.93 -10.31 -19.10
C ALA A 238 -18.23 -11.39 -19.95
N ALA A 239 -17.41 -12.24 -19.34
CA ALA A 239 -16.74 -13.36 -20.00
C ALA A 239 -17.73 -14.31 -20.67
N THR A 240 -18.80 -14.68 -19.95
CA THR A 240 -19.85 -15.59 -20.46
C THR A 240 -20.53 -15.02 -21.70
N LYS A 241 -20.90 -13.73 -21.65
CA LYS A 241 -21.52 -13.02 -22.78
C LYS A 241 -20.58 -12.94 -23.99
N LEU A 242 -19.33 -12.52 -23.77
CA LEU A 242 -18.33 -12.36 -24.84
C LEU A 242 -17.97 -13.70 -25.48
N LYS A 243 -17.83 -14.77 -24.68
CA LYS A 243 -17.62 -16.14 -25.17
C LYS A 243 -18.77 -16.61 -26.06
N GLY A 244 -20.01 -16.30 -25.69
CA GLY A 244 -21.19 -16.65 -26.47
C GLY A 244 -21.27 -15.90 -27.81
N ALA A 245 -20.82 -14.66 -27.86
CA ALA A 245 -20.82 -13.82 -29.07
C ALA A 245 -19.65 -14.12 -30.03
N ALA A 246 -18.62 -14.80 -29.56
CA ALA A 246 -17.45 -15.20 -30.35
C ALA A 246 -17.62 -16.55 -31.08
N LYS A 247 -18.77 -17.22 -30.90
CA LYS A 247 -19.17 -18.45 -31.61
C LYS A 247 -20.03 -18.12 -32.82
#